data_AF-A0A9E2VRK1-F1
#
_entry.id   AF-A0A9E2VRK1-F1
#
_cell.length_a   1.000
_cell.length_b   1.000
_cell.length_c   1.000
_cell.angle_alpha   90.00
_cell.angle_beta   90.00
_cell.angle_gamma   90.00
#
_symmetry.space_group_name_H-M   'P 1'
#
loop_
_entity.id
_entity.type
_entity.pdbx_description
1 polymer ?
#
loop_
_entity_poly.entity_id
_entity_poly.type
_entity_poly.pdbx_seq_one_letter_code
_entity_poly.pdbx_strand_id
1 'polypeptide(L)'
;VSHLADDFRVRRAALIDDFCRVYPERKEDARQKLMEQFKEDEYPTVKEIRDSFRFDMQFMTFDLPGVLSAVDESMAEREREKMAEKFKTIGEDIREGLRELMQGLVTHLLDRLSGQEDGKPKKLMPSAINNLLGFLNEFDGQNVSKDSELEKLVAQLKNTLDGVTPKSLKKDSNYRSIVTTSLQSVKAQLDTLMVDRPTRRILVSRDHD
;
A
#
# COMPACT_ATOMS: atom_id res chain seq x y z
N VAL A 1 -10.99 20.21 -11.89
CA VAL A 1 -10.03 19.30 -11.22
C VAL A 1 -9.26 20.01 -10.09
N SER A 2 -8.74 21.24 -10.29
CA SER A 2 -8.09 22.03 -9.20
C SER A 2 -8.97 22.17 -7.95
N HIS A 3 -10.22 22.63 -8.11
CA HIS A 3 -11.15 22.85 -6.99
C HIS A 3 -11.43 21.59 -6.15
N LEU A 4 -11.45 20.40 -6.76
CA LEU A 4 -11.72 19.14 -6.05
C LEU A 4 -10.54 18.74 -5.15
N ALA A 5 -9.31 19.01 -5.59
CA ALA A 5 -8.12 18.74 -4.78
C ALA A 5 -7.90 19.77 -3.68
N ASP A 6 -8.24 21.03 -3.96
CA ASP A 6 -8.19 22.09 -2.95
C ASP A 6 -9.22 21.83 -1.85
N ASP A 7 -10.46 21.45 -2.22
CA ASP A 7 -11.48 21.00 -1.27
C ASP A 7 -11.04 19.76 -0.48
N PHE A 8 -10.40 18.79 -1.16
CA PHE A 8 -9.86 17.60 -0.50
C PHE A 8 -8.77 17.97 0.51
N ARG A 9 -7.84 18.86 0.16
CA ARG A 9 -6.76 19.34 1.06
C ARG A 9 -7.34 19.99 2.31
N VAL A 10 -8.29 20.91 2.15
CA VAL A 10 -8.92 21.63 3.26
C VAL A 10 -9.68 20.66 4.16
N ARG A 11 -10.53 19.81 3.58
CA ARG A 11 -11.34 18.85 4.34
C ARG A 11 -10.46 17.84 5.08
N ARG A 12 -9.40 17.36 4.44
CA ARG A 12 -8.47 16.40 5.02
C ARG A 12 -7.69 16.99 6.19
N ALA A 13 -7.20 18.22 6.06
CA ALA A 13 -6.52 18.91 7.16
C ALA A 13 -7.44 19.02 8.39
N ALA A 14 -8.70 19.43 8.20
CA ALA A 14 -9.69 19.50 9.27
C ALA A 14 -9.95 18.13 9.94
N LEU A 15 -10.06 17.06 9.16
CA LEU A 15 -10.26 15.70 9.70
C LEU A 15 -9.05 15.19 10.49
N ILE A 16 -7.83 15.51 10.05
CA ILE A 16 -6.59 15.18 10.79
C ILE A 16 -6.55 15.96 12.09
N ASP A 17 -6.91 17.25 12.08
CA ASP A 17 -6.98 18.07 13.29
C ASP A 17 -8.02 17.53 14.28
N ASP A 18 -9.19 17.13 13.79
CA ASP A 18 -10.24 16.50 14.60
C ASP A 18 -9.76 15.20 15.23
N PHE A 19 -9.09 14.35 14.47
CA PHE A 19 -8.50 13.11 14.97
C PHE A 19 -7.41 13.37 16.02
N CYS A 20 -6.46 14.26 15.71
CA CYS A 20 -5.36 14.63 16.60
C CYS A 20 -5.84 15.24 17.92
N ARG A 21 -6.99 15.93 17.91
CA ARG A 21 -7.61 16.51 19.11
C ARG A 21 -8.18 15.45 20.05
N VAL A 22 -8.78 14.40 19.50
CA VAL A 22 -9.41 13.33 20.30
C VAL A 22 -8.42 12.22 20.67
N TYR A 23 -7.33 12.07 19.91
CA TYR A 23 -6.35 11.00 20.10
C TYR A 23 -5.76 10.90 21.53
N PRO A 24 -5.34 12.00 22.21
CA PRO A 24 -4.80 11.91 23.56
C PRO A 24 -5.80 11.33 24.57
N GLU A 25 -7.07 11.70 24.47
CA GLU A 25 -8.14 11.16 25.31
C GLU A 25 -8.34 9.66 25.03
N ARG A 26 -8.31 9.25 23.76
CA ARG A 26 -8.40 7.82 23.38
C ARG A 26 -7.20 7.00 23.86
N LYS A 27 -6.01 7.59 23.90
CA LYS A 27 -4.81 6.95 24.45
C LYS A 27 -4.96 6.76 25.97
N GLU A 28 -5.54 7.73 26.67
CA GLU A 28 -5.81 7.62 28.11
C GLU A 28 -6.91 6.59 28.40
N ASP A 29 -8.00 6.57 27.62
CA ASP A 29 -9.03 5.52 27.68
C ASP A 29 -8.41 4.13 27.50
N ALA A 30 -7.48 3.99 26.56
CA ALA A 30 -6.79 2.74 26.31
C ALA A 30 -5.88 2.35 27.47
N ARG A 31 -5.18 3.32 28.09
CA ARG A 31 -4.38 3.12 29.30
C ARG A 31 -5.23 2.57 30.45
N GLN A 32 -6.41 3.15 30.69
CA GLN A 32 -7.32 2.67 31.73
C GLN A 32 -7.87 1.26 31.45
N LYS A 33 -8.17 0.94 30.19
CA LYS A 33 -8.72 -0.37 29.80
C LYS A 33 -7.69 -1.49 29.79
N LEU A 34 -6.46 -1.19 29.36
CA LEU A 34 -5.39 -2.17 29.21
C LEU A 34 -4.59 -2.37 30.50
N MET A 35 -4.58 -1.38 31.40
CA MET A 35 -3.85 -1.42 32.68
C MET A 35 -2.40 -1.90 32.49
N GLU A 36 -2.03 -3.05 33.04
CA GLU A 36 -0.68 -3.63 32.94
C GLU A 36 -0.25 -3.99 31.51
N GLN A 37 -1.20 -4.16 30.59
CA GLN A 37 -0.92 -4.44 29.18
C GLN A 37 -0.68 -3.16 28.36
N PHE A 38 -0.88 -1.97 28.94
CA PHE A 38 -0.62 -0.73 28.25
C PHE A 38 0.87 -0.52 28.07
N LYS A 39 1.28 -0.26 26.83
CA LYS A 39 2.66 0.04 26.46
C LYS A 39 2.71 1.38 25.74
N GLU A 40 3.44 2.33 26.31
CA GLU A 40 3.47 3.73 25.82
C GLU A 40 4.05 3.85 24.40
N ASP A 41 5.02 3.00 24.07
CA ASP A 41 5.74 2.93 22.80
C ASP A 41 4.91 2.36 21.64
N GLU A 42 3.83 1.63 21.93
CA GLU A 42 2.88 1.16 20.91
C GLU A 42 1.92 2.27 20.44
N TYR A 43 1.98 3.46 21.05
CA TYR A 43 1.10 4.60 20.75
C TYR A 43 1.90 5.80 20.23
N PRO A 44 1.84 6.12 18.93
CA PRO A 44 2.58 7.24 18.35
C PRO A 44 2.20 8.58 18.97
N THR A 45 3.09 9.54 18.91
CA THR A 45 2.84 10.93 19.29
C THR A 45 1.85 11.59 18.33
N VAL A 46 1.20 12.68 18.77
CA VAL A 46 0.30 13.47 17.92
C VAL A 46 1.03 13.97 16.66
N LYS A 47 2.33 14.28 16.77
CA LYS A 47 3.16 14.68 15.65
C LYS A 47 3.34 13.54 14.65
N GLU A 48 3.72 12.35 15.10
CA GLU A 48 3.90 11.17 14.23
C GLU A 48 2.59 10.76 13.54
N ILE A 49 1.46 10.87 14.24
CA ILE A 49 0.14 10.67 13.64
C ILE A 49 -0.10 11.67 12.52
N ARG A 50 0.12 12.96 12.77
CA ARG A 50 -0.06 14.01 11.76
C ARG A 50 0.83 13.74 10.53
N ASP A 51 2.08 13.35 10.76
CA ASP A 51 3.05 13.06 9.70
C ASP A 51 2.70 11.78 8.92
N SER A 52 2.09 10.77 9.57
CA SER A 52 1.59 9.55 8.91
C SER A 52 0.49 9.84 7.88
N PHE A 53 -0.22 10.95 8.07
CA PHE A 53 -1.14 11.54 7.11
C PHE A 53 -0.47 12.63 6.27
N ARG A 54 0.78 12.49 5.80
CA ARG A 54 1.29 13.36 4.72
C ARG A 54 0.72 12.92 3.36
N PHE A 55 0.30 13.88 2.53
CA PHE A 55 -0.18 13.61 1.17
C PHE A 55 0.19 14.75 0.24
N ASP A 56 0.99 14.44 -0.77
CA ASP A 56 1.49 15.39 -1.76
C ASP A 56 0.75 15.20 -3.09
N MET A 57 0.07 16.26 -3.54
CA MET A 57 -0.52 16.32 -4.88
C MET A 57 0.28 17.27 -5.76
N GLN A 58 0.87 16.73 -6.81
CA GLN A 58 1.49 17.52 -7.87
C GLN A 58 0.54 17.60 -9.05
N PHE A 59 0.06 18.81 -9.36
CA PHE A 59 -0.62 19.06 -10.63
C PHE A 59 0.41 19.20 -11.73
N MET A 60 0.31 18.35 -12.74
CA MET A 60 1.12 18.46 -13.93
C MET A 60 0.28 19.12 -15.01
N THR A 61 0.68 20.31 -15.44
CA THR A 61 0.11 20.96 -16.63
C THR A 61 0.65 20.25 -17.87
N PHE A 62 -0.24 19.63 -18.64
CA PHE A 62 0.07 19.01 -19.94
C PHE A 62 0.19 20.05 -21.08
N ASP A 63 0.40 21.31 -20.74
CA ASP A 63 0.69 22.31 -21.74
C ASP A 63 2.07 21.98 -22.30
N LEU A 64 2.12 21.27 -23.44
CA LEU A 64 2.99 21.76 -24.50
C LEU A 64 2.36 23.09 -24.89
N PRO A 65 2.89 24.25 -24.46
CA PRO A 65 2.37 25.47 -25.00
C PRO A 65 2.66 25.38 -26.50
N GLY A 66 1.61 25.39 -27.33
CA GLY A 66 1.74 25.48 -28.79
C GLY A 66 2.54 26.70 -29.25
N VAL A 67 2.95 27.56 -28.31
CA VAL A 67 3.84 28.70 -28.47
C VAL A 67 5.33 28.32 -28.33
N LEU A 68 5.72 27.30 -27.55
CA LEU A 68 7.13 26.86 -27.45
C LEU A 68 7.56 25.95 -28.61
N SER A 69 6.64 25.14 -29.14
CA SER A 69 6.90 24.34 -30.36
C SER A 69 7.15 25.19 -31.60
N ALA A 70 6.76 26.47 -31.58
CA ALA A 70 7.07 27.42 -32.65
C ALA A 70 8.43 28.11 -32.49
N VAL A 71 9.11 27.97 -31.33
CA VAL A 71 10.31 28.73 -30.96
C VAL A 71 11.56 27.87 -30.83
N ASP A 72 11.46 26.62 -30.33
CA ASP A 72 12.63 25.71 -30.25
C ASP A 72 12.21 24.23 -30.12
N GLU A 73 12.34 23.47 -31.20
CA GLU A 73 12.00 22.04 -31.27
C GLU A 73 12.88 21.19 -30.32
N SER A 74 14.11 21.62 -30.06
CA SER A 74 15.06 20.90 -29.19
C SER A 74 14.70 20.99 -27.71
N MET A 75 14.04 22.08 -27.29
CA MET A 75 13.56 22.26 -25.92
C MET A 75 12.30 21.44 -25.65
N ALA A 76 11.39 21.38 -26.63
CA ALA A 76 10.19 20.54 -26.55
C ALA A 76 10.51 19.04 -26.49
N GLU A 77 11.53 18.58 -27.22
CA GLU A 77 12.00 17.20 -27.19
C GLU A 77 12.63 16.84 -25.83
N ARG A 78 13.50 17.71 -25.28
CA ARG A 78 14.09 17.54 -23.94
C ARG A 78 13.04 17.51 -22.83
N GLU A 79 11.99 18.32 -22.91
CA GLU A 79 10.90 18.30 -21.93
C GLU A 79 10.08 17.01 -22.03
N ARG A 80 9.79 16.52 -23.24
CA ARG A 80 9.13 15.21 -23.43
C ARG A 80 9.96 14.06 -22.88
N GLU A 81 11.26 14.04 -23.12
CA GLU A 81 12.16 13.02 -22.57
C GLU A 81 12.18 13.03 -21.04
N LYS A 82 12.33 14.22 -20.42
CA LYS A 82 12.26 14.37 -18.96
C LYS A 82 10.94 13.89 -18.39
N MET A 83 9.82 14.19 -19.05
CA MET A 83 8.50 13.73 -18.63
C MET A 83 8.38 12.21 -18.77
N ALA A 84 8.86 11.62 -19.87
CA ALA A 84 8.87 10.17 -20.08
C ALA A 84 9.68 9.43 -19.01
N GLU A 85 10.87 9.93 -18.67
CA GLU A 85 11.70 9.38 -17.58
C GLU A 85 11.00 9.48 -16.22
N LYS A 86 10.33 10.60 -15.95
CA LYS A 86 9.58 10.79 -14.70
C LYS A 86 8.36 9.86 -14.62
N PHE A 87 7.61 9.68 -15.70
CA PHE A 87 6.50 8.72 -15.76
C PHE A 87 6.96 7.29 -15.59
N LYS A 88 8.10 6.93 -16.18
CA LYS A 88 8.72 5.62 -15.99
C LYS A 88 9.04 5.38 -14.52
N THR A 89 9.67 6.36 -13.86
CA THR A 89 9.98 6.33 -12.43
C THR A 89 8.71 6.15 -11.57
N ILE A 90 7.66 6.93 -11.84
CA ILE A 90 6.39 6.81 -11.10
C ILE A 90 5.74 5.45 -11.33
N GLY A 91 5.78 4.93 -12.56
CA GLY A 91 5.25 3.61 -12.88
C GLY A 91 6.01 2.49 -12.14
N GLU A 92 7.33 2.62 -12.01
CA GLU A 92 8.17 1.74 -11.20
C GLU A 92 7.81 1.82 -9.72
N ASP A 93 7.62 3.02 -9.17
CA ASP A 93 7.23 3.21 -7.76
C ASP A 93 5.87 2.59 -7.43
N ILE A 94 4.87 2.81 -8.30
CA ILE A 94 3.54 2.21 -8.16
C ILE A 94 3.65 0.68 -8.22
N ARG A 95 4.44 0.16 -9.16
CA ARG A 95 4.68 -1.27 -9.29
C ARG A 95 5.29 -1.86 -8.01
N GLU A 96 6.34 -1.24 -7.49
CA GLU A 96 7.00 -1.67 -6.25
C GLU A 96 6.05 -1.61 -5.06
N GLY A 97 5.33 -0.50 -4.88
CA GLY A 97 4.38 -0.33 -3.78
C GLY A 97 3.25 -1.37 -3.80
N LEU A 98 2.74 -1.75 -4.97
CA LEU A 98 1.73 -2.80 -5.09
C LEU A 98 2.29 -4.19 -4.77
N ARG A 99 3.53 -4.49 -5.18
CA ARG A 99 4.21 -5.75 -4.82
C ARG A 99 4.42 -5.84 -3.31
N GLU A 100 4.94 -4.78 -2.68
CA GLU A 100 5.16 -4.68 -1.23
C GLU A 100 3.85 -4.84 -0.45
N LEU A 101 2.78 -4.15 -0.89
CA LEU A 101 1.47 -4.26 -0.28
C LEU A 101 0.92 -5.70 -0.35
N MET A 102 1.00 -6.34 -1.52
CA MET A 102 0.55 -7.72 -1.69
C MET A 102 1.37 -8.69 -0.82
N GLN A 103 2.70 -8.52 -0.77
CA GLN A 103 3.58 -9.34 0.08
C GLN A 103 3.20 -9.20 1.56
N GLY A 104 2.94 -7.98 2.03
CA GLY A 104 2.50 -7.72 3.40
C GLY A 104 1.19 -8.41 3.74
N LEU A 105 0.18 -8.31 2.86
CA LEU A 105 -1.13 -8.95 3.05
C LEU A 105 -1.04 -10.49 3.05
N VAL A 106 -0.30 -11.06 2.09
CA VAL A 106 -0.09 -12.51 1.98
C VAL A 106 0.67 -13.03 3.21
N THR A 107 1.75 -12.35 3.60
CA THR A 107 2.55 -12.73 4.77
C THR A 107 1.73 -12.67 6.05
N HIS A 108 0.92 -11.62 6.21
CA HIS A 108 0.05 -11.47 7.38
C HIS A 108 -1.00 -12.58 7.46
N LEU A 109 -1.68 -12.89 6.35
CA LEU A 109 -2.66 -13.98 6.35
C LEU A 109 -2.00 -15.35 6.58
N LEU A 110 -0.83 -15.58 5.97
CA LEU A 110 -0.07 -16.82 6.14
C LEU A 110 0.33 -17.02 7.61
N ASP A 111 0.88 -16.00 8.27
CA ASP A 111 1.21 -16.06 9.70
C ASP A 111 0.00 -16.42 10.56
N ARG A 112 -1.19 -15.89 10.23
CA ARG A 112 -2.42 -16.23 10.95
C ARG A 112 -2.92 -17.65 10.69
N LEU A 113 -2.56 -18.25 9.56
CA LEU A 113 -2.98 -19.61 9.18
C LEU A 113 -2.00 -20.69 9.67
N SER A 114 -0.70 -20.41 9.68
CA SER A 114 0.35 -21.36 10.03
C SER A 114 0.99 -21.11 11.40
N GLY A 115 0.82 -19.92 11.98
CA GLY A 115 1.48 -19.53 13.23
C GLY A 115 0.89 -20.22 14.46
N GLN A 116 1.77 -20.47 15.43
CA GLN A 116 1.42 -20.91 16.77
C GLN A 116 1.67 -19.78 17.77
N GLU A 117 0.79 -19.64 18.75
CA GLU A 117 0.91 -18.74 19.90
C GLU A 117 0.61 -19.61 21.14
N ASP A 118 1.58 -19.72 22.05
CA ASP A 118 1.53 -20.60 23.23
C ASP A 118 1.17 -22.06 22.92
N GLY A 119 1.74 -22.61 21.83
CA GLY A 119 1.50 -23.99 21.38
C GLY A 119 0.11 -24.24 20.78
N LYS A 120 -0.71 -23.19 20.60
CA LYS A 120 -2.03 -23.26 19.95
C LYS A 120 -2.04 -22.50 18.62
N PRO A 121 -2.88 -22.88 17.65
CA PRO A 121 -3.00 -22.13 16.41
C PRO A 121 -3.42 -20.68 16.67
N LYS A 122 -2.76 -19.72 16.00
CA LYS A 122 -3.12 -18.30 16.08
C LYS A 122 -4.60 -18.09 15.74
N LYS A 123 -5.23 -17.14 16.43
CA LYS A 123 -6.62 -16.79 16.15
C LYS A 123 -6.73 -16.15 14.76
N LEU A 124 -7.41 -16.82 13.84
CA LEU A 124 -7.72 -16.24 12.54
C LEU A 124 -8.69 -15.06 12.70
N MET A 125 -8.17 -13.87 12.45
CA MET A 125 -8.92 -12.62 12.45
C MET A 125 -9.60 -12.41 11.10
N PRO A 126 -10.92 -12.10 11.07
CA PRO A 126 -11.63 -11.79 9.83
C PRO A 126 -10.99 -10.67 9.01
N SER A 127 -10.35 -9.70 9.66
CA SER A 127 -9.67 -8.58 8.99
C SER A 127 -8.56 -9.02 8.04
N ALA A 128 -7.75 -10.02 8.42
CA ALA A 128 -6.62 -10.46 7.59
C ALA A 128 -7.07 -10.96 6.22
N ILE A 129 -8.14 -11.78 6.18
CA ILE A 129 -8.68 -12.27 4.91
C ILE A 129 -9.46 -11.19 4.16
N ASN A 130 -10.26 -10.38 4.86
CA ASN A 130 -11.04 -9.33 4.21
C ASN A 130 -10.15 -8.27 3.55
N ASN A 131 -9.02 -7.92 4.17
CA ASN A 131 -8.06 -6.98 3.60
C ASN A 131 -7.42 -7.53 2.33
N LEU A 132 -7.03 -8.81 2.32
CA LEU A 132 -6.49 -9.45 1.12
C LEU A 132 -7.54 -9.52 0.00
N LEU A 133 -8.77 -9.93 0.30
CA LEU A 133 -9.86 -9.96 -0.68
C LEU A 133 -10.18 -8.56 -1.22
N GLY A 134 -10.20 -7.54 -0.37
CA GLY A 134 -10.38 -6.14 -0.77
C GLY A 134 -9.31 -5.69 -1.77
N PHE A 135 -8.04 -5.93 -1.44
CA PHE A 135 -6.93 -5.66 -2.35
C PHE A 135 -7.08 -6.37 -3.70
N LEU A 136 -7.38 -7.67 -3.69
CA LEU A 136 -7.55 -8.44 -4.93
C LEU A 136 -8.69 -7.90 -5.80
N ASN A 137 -9.80 -7.47 -5.19
CA ASN A 137 -10.94 -6.92 -5.92
C ASN A 137 -10.64 -5.54 -6.53
N GLU A 138 -9.83 -4.72 -5.87
CA GLU A 138 -9.48 -3.38 -6.34
C GLU A 138 -8.24 -3.37 -7.26
N PHE A 139 -7.51 -4.48 -7.35
CA PHE A 139 -6.22 -4.58 -8.03
C PHE A 139 -6.25 -4.09 -9.48
N ASP A 140 -7.29 -4.43 -10.25
CA ASP A 140 -7.36 -4.10 -11.68
C ASP A 140 -7.42 -2.58 -11.91
N GLY A 141 -8.00 -1.82 -10.97
CA GLY A 141 -8.00 -0.35 -10.99
C GLY A 141 -6.72 0.27 -10.45
N GLN A 142 -5.93 -0.48 -9.66
CA GLN A 142 -4.68 -0.03 -9.07
C GLN A 142 -3.46 -0.34 -9.96
N ASN A 143 -3.52 -1.36 -10.83
CA ASN A 143 -2.41 -1.80 -11.68
C ASN A 143 -2.14 -0.90 -12.90
N VAL A 144 -1.88 0.38 -12.66
CA VAL A 144 -1.55 1.36 -13.70
C VAL A 144 -0.20 1.05 -14.36
N SER A 145 0.69 0.34 -13.66
CA SER A 145 2.04 -0.02 -14.12
C SER A 145 2.09 -1.28 -15.01
N LYS A 146 0.94 -1.93 -15.26
CA LYS A 146 0.76 -3.12 -16.10
C LYS A 146 1.74 -4.24 -15.75
N ASP A 147 1.87 -4.53 -14.45
CA ASP A 147 2.75 -5.57 -13.98
C ASP A 147 2.15 -6.97 -14.22
N SER A 148 2.51 -7.60 -15.33
CA SER A 148 1.98 -8.90 -15.75
C SER A 148 2.35 -10.04 -14.79
N GLU A 149 3.48 -9.95 -14.10
CA GLU A 149 3.87 -10.98 -13.12
C GLU A 149 2.99 -10.86 -11.87
N LEU A 150 2.73 -9.64 -11.40
CA LEU A 150 1.83 -9.40 -10.28
C LEU A 150 0.38 -9.78 -10.63
N GLU A 151 -0.08 -9.51 -11.85
CA GLU A 151 -1.40 -9.94 -12.36
C GLU A 151 -1.61 -11.45 -12.27
N LYS A 152 -0.60 -12.25 -12.66
CA LYS A 152 -0.66 -13.72 -12.56
C LYS A 152 -0.85 -14.18 -11.12
N LEU A 153 -0.12 -13.58 -10.18
CA LEU A 153 -0.22 -13.93 -8.76
C LEU A 153 -1.56 -13.51 -8.16
N VAL A 154 -2.10 -12.36 -8.56
CA VAL A 154 -3.44 -11.90 -8.18
C VAL A 154 -4.49 -12.87 -8.71
N ALA A 155 -4.41 -13.29 -9.98
CA ALA A 155 -5.34 -14.26 -10.55
C ALA A 155 -5.27 -15.63 -9.82
N GLN A 156 -4.07 -16.09 -9.48
CA GLN A 156 -3.88 -17.31 -8.69
C GLN A 156 -4.56 -17.22 -7.32
N LEU A 157 -4.41 -16.09 -6.61
CA LEU A 157 -5.06 -15.87 -5.33
C LEU A 157 -6.57 -15.70 -5.46
N LYS A 158 -7.07 -14.97 -6.46
CA LYS A 158 -8.51 -14.85 -6.74
C LYS A 158 -9.15 -16.24 -6.91
N ASN A 159 -8.53 -17.11 -7.70
CA ASN A 159 -9.02 -18.47 -7.92
C ASN A 159 -8.98 -19.33 -6.66
N THR A 160 -7.92 -19.20 -5.85
CA THR A 160 -7.79 -19.98 -4.61
C THR A 160 -8.76 -19.49 -3.52
N LEU A 161 -8.97 -18.17 -3.47
CA LEU A 161 -9.73 -17.50 -2.41
C LEU A 161 -11.21 -17.29 -2.78
N ASP A 162 -11.66 -17.79 -3.92
CA ASP A 162 -13.04 -17.71 -4.33
C ASP A 162 -13.97 -18.37 -3.30
N GLY A 163 -15.00 -17.64 -2.89
CA GLY A 163 -15.95 -18.08 -1.86
C GLY A 163 -15.36 -18.25 -0.44
N VAL A 164 -14.10 -17.90 -0.18
CA VAL A 164 -13.51 -18.07 1.15
C VAL A 164 -14.13 -17.10 2.15
N THR A 165 -14.49 -17.62 3.33
CA THR A 165 -14.91 -16.81 4.47
C THR A 165 -14.07 -17.14 5.70
N PRO A 166 -13.98 -16.24 6.69
CA PRO A 166 -13.32 -16.55 7.97
C PRO A 166 -13.89 -17.80 8.66
N LYS A 167 -15.17 -18.12 8.42
CA LYS A 167 -15.84 -19.30 8.97
C LYS A 167 -15.44 -20.59 8.25
N SER A 168 -15.31 -20.57 6.91
CA SER A 168 -14.92 -21.78 6.16
C SER A 168 -13.50 -22.20 6.51
N LEU A 169 -12.56 -21.25 6.58
CA LEU A 169 -11.18 -21.52 7.01
C LEU A 169 -11.07 -22.09 8.42
N LYS A 170 -12.04 -21.79 9.31
CA LYS A 170 -12.07 -22.34 10.68
C LYS A 170 -12.59 -23.77 10.71
N LYS A 171 -13.60 -24.09 9.91
CA LYS A 171 -14.30 -25.38 9.94
C LYS A 171 -13.60 -26.47 9.14
N ASP A 172 -12.92 -26.10 8.05
CA ASP A 172 -12.32 -27.04 7.12
C ASP A 172 -10.79 -26.95 7.18
N SER A 173 -10.15 -27.96 7.77
CA SER A 173 -8.69 -28.05 7.88
C SER A 173 -8.02 -28.34 6.54
N ASN A 174 -8.66 -29.08 5.64
CA ASN A 174 -8.12 -29.41 4.32
C ASN A 174 -8.12 -28.16 3.45
N TYR A 175 -9.23 -27.42 3.43
CA TYR A 175 -9.32 -26.17 2.71
C TYR A 175 -8.37 -25.10 3.26
N ARG A 176 -8.19 -25.06 4.59
CA ARG A 176 -7.14 -24.23 5.22
C ARG A 176 -5.75 -24.59 4.70
N SER A 177 -5.44 -25.89 4.58
CA SER A 177 -4.15 -26.35 4.07
C SER A 177 -3.93 -25.92 2.62
N ILE A 178 -4.94 -26.06 1.75
CA ILE A 178 -4.88 -25.63 0.34
C ILE A 178 -4.57 -24.13 0.24
N VAL A 179 -5.31 -23.31 0.97
CA VAL A 179 -5.10 -21.85 1.01
C VAL A 179 -3.71 -21.52 1.53
N THR A 180 -3.25 -22.21 2.57
CA THR A 180 -1.91 -22.01 3.16
C THR A 180 -0.80 -22.32 2.15
N THR A 181 -0.89 -23.45 1.44
CA THR A 181 0.08 -23.83 0.40
C THR A 181 0.08 -22.83 -0.76
N SER A 182 -1.09 -22.37 -1.20
CA SER A 182 -1.19 -21.36 -2.26
C SER A 182 -0.56 -20.04 -1.83
N LEU A 183 -0.83 -19.57 -0.60
CA LEU A 183 -0.22 -18.36 -0.05
C LEU A 183 1.31 -18.49 0.07
N GLN A 184 1.83 -19.66 0.47
CA GLN A 184 3.27 -19.92 0.51
C GLN A 184 3.91 -19.85 -0.87
N SER A 185 3.27 -20.46 -1.87
CA SER A 185 3.72 -20.43 -3.26
C SER A 185 3.73 -19.00 -3.83
N VAL A 186 2.67 -18.23 -3.60
CA VAL A 186 2.58 -16.84 -4.05
C VAL A 186 3.59 -15.96 -3.31
N LYS A 187 3.77 -16.15 -2.00
CA LYS A 187 4.79 -15.43 -1.22
C LYS A 187 6.19 -15.67 -1.78
N ALA A 188 6.55 -16.93 -2.06
CA ALA A 188 7.87 -17.25 -2.60
C ALA A 188 8.12 -16.56 -3.96
N GLN A 189 7.12 -16.56 -4.85
CA GLN A 189 7.19 -15.86 -6.13
C GLN A 189 7.29 -14.33 -5.95
N LEU A 190 6.51 -13.74 -5.03
CA LEU A 190 6.62 -12.31 -4.68
C LEU A 190 8.00 -11.96 -4.13
N ASP A 191 8.56 -12.78 -3.24
CA ASP A 191 9.88 -12.56 -2.67
C ASP A 191 10.94 -12.54 -3.80
N THR A 192 10.87 -13.45 -4.77
CA THR A 192 11.75 -13.43 -5.96
C THR A 192 11.59 -12.14 -6.78
N LEU A 193 10.36 -11.71 -7.02
CA LEU A 193 10.06 -10.46 -7.74
C LEU A 193 10.57 -9.20 -7.02
N MET A 194 10.88 -9.30 -5.73
CA MET A 194 11.39 -8.20 -4.90
C MET A 194 12.90 -8.25 -4.67
N VAL A 195 13.56 -9.40 -4.89
CA VAL A 195 15.02 -9.57 -4.72
C VAL A 195 15.83 -8.93 -5.85
N ASP A 196 15.28 -8.83 -7.07
CA ASP A 196 15.94 -8.15 -8.21
C ASP A 196 16.02 -6.61 -8.08
N ARG A 197 15.88 -6.09 -6.85
CA ARG A 197 15.88 -4.65 -6.56
C ARG A 197 17.32 -4.11 -6.39
N PRO A 198 17.72 -3.05 -7.12
CA PRO A 198 18.87 -2.25 -6.73
C PRO A 198 18.53 -1.47 -5.45
N THR A 199 19.17 -1.84 -4.34
CA THR A 199 18.89 -1.36 -2.96
C THR A 199 19.20 0.12 -2.69
N ARG A 200 19.52 0.93 -3.70
CA ARG A 200 19.92 2.34 -3.49
C ARG A 200 19.44 3.25 -4.62
N ARG A 201 18.33 3.95 -4.38
CA ARG A 201 17.91 5.07 -5.21
C ARG A 201 18.50 6.36 -4.63
N ILE A 202 19.61 6.83 -5.21
CA ILE A 202 20.20 8.11 -4.82
C ILE A 202 19.32 9.22 -5.40
N LEU A 203 18.51 9.84 -4.55
CA LEU A 203 17.87 11.11 -4.88
C LEU A 203 18.95 12.19 -4.81
N VAL A 204 19.61 12.46 -5.94
CA VAL A 204 20.46 13.65 -6.08
C VAL A 204 19.51 14.85 -6.14
N SER A 205 19.30 15.49 -4.99
CA SER A 205 18.68 16.80 -4.93
C SER A 205 19.62 17.76 -5.64
N ARG A 206 19.28 18.14 -6.88
CA ARG A 206 19.96 19.24 -7.57
C ARG A 206 19.35 20.53 -7.07
N ASP A 207 19.95 21.06 -6.00
CA ASP A 207 19.79 22.46 -5.63
C ASP A 207 20.17 23.31 -6.85
N HIS A 208 19.22 24.14 -7.31
CA HIS A 208 19.49 25.18 -8.29
C HIS A 208 19.71 26.47 -7.50
N ASP A 209 20.97 26.92 -7.47
CA ASP A 209 21.33 28.33 -7.23
C ASP A 209 21.03 29.16 -8.49
#